data_AF-A0A1Z4EDN6-F1
#
_entry.id   AF-A0A1Z4EDN6-F1
#
_cell.length_a   1.000
_cell.length_b   1.000
_cell.length_c   1.000
_cell.angle_alpha   90.00
_cell.angle_beta   90.00
_cell.angle_gamma   90.00
#
_symmetry.space_group_name_H-M   'P 1'
#
loop_
_entity.id
_entity.type
_entity.pdbx_description
1 polymer ?
#
loop_
_entity_poly.entity_id
_entity_poly.type
_entity_poly.pdbx_seq_one_letter_code
_entity_poly.pdbx_strand_id
1 'polypeptide(L)' 'MPKRADVIRKIEKAARGAELKFVQVREGANHTIFELDGVMIPIARHRELGQRYAETVYKQCETKLGGGWWR' A
#
# COMPACT_ATOMS: atom_id res chain seq x y z
N MET A 1 3.17 -7.38 14.54
CA MET A 1 3.64 -6.70 13.31
C MET A 1 2.53 -6.77 12.28
N PRO A 2 2.24 -5.70 11.51
CA PRO A 2 1.20 -5.74 10.49
C PRO A 2 1.52 -6.81 9.44
N LYS A 3 0.55 -7.66 9.14
CA LYS A 3 0.69 -8.64 8.05
C LYS A 3 0.64 -7.88 6.73
N ARG A 4 1.50 -8.25 5.77
CA ARG A 4 1.48 -7.66 4.42
C ARG A 4 0.09 -7.68 3.79
N ALA A 5 -0.63 -8.79 3.94
CA ALA A 5 -2.00 -8.92 3.43
C ALA A 5 -2.97 -7.90 4.06
N ASP A 6 -2.77 -7.56 5.33
CA ASP A 6 -3.60 -6.58 6.03
C ASP A 6 -3.33 -5.16 5.52
N VAL A 7 -2.06 -4.81 5.34
CA VAL A 7 -1.62 -3.54 4.74
C VAL A 7 -2.21 -3.36 3.34
N ILE A 8 -2.09 -4.38 2.48
CA ILE A 8 -2.62 -4.35 1.11
C ILE A 8 -4.15 -4.20 1.12
N ARG A 9 -4.87 -5.00 1.93
CA ARG A 9 -6.32 -4.91 2.06
C ARG A 9 -6.79 -3.54 2.55
N LYS A 10 -6.04 -2.92 3.47
CA LYS A 10 -6.35 -1.59 3.98
C LYS A 10 -6.23 -0.53 2.90
N ILE A 11 -5.14 -0.58 2.11
CA ILE A 11 -4.93 0.31 0.95
C ILE A 11 -6.03 0.09 -0.09
N GLU A 12 -6.34 -1.16 -0.43
CA GLU A 12 -7.38 -1.49 -1.41
C GLU A 12 -8.76 -0.98 -0.99
N LYS A 13 -9.13 -1.14 0.29
CA LYS A 13 -10.40 -0.62 0.82
C LYS A 13 -10.47 0.91 0.74
N ALA A 14 -9.38 1.59 1.11
CA ALA A 14 -9.32 3.04 1.04
C ALA A 14 -9.35 3.54 -0.42
N ALA A 15 -8.60 2.89 -1.32
CA ALA A 15 -8.62 3.19 -2.75
C ALA A 15 -10.02 3.02 -3.32
N ARG A 16 -10.71 1.92 -2.99
CA ARG A 16 -12.11 1.71 -3.40
C ARG A 16 -13.05 2.80 -2.86
N GLY A 17 -12.87 3.23 -1.61
CA GLY A 17 -13.66 4.31 -1.01
C GLY A 17 -13.41 5.68 -1.65
N ALA A 18 -12.22 5.89 -2.22
CA ALA A 18 -11.84 7.09 -2.96
C ALA A 18 -12.01 6.95 -4.48
N GLU A 19 -12.63 5.86 -4.96
CA GLU A 19 -12.80 5.53 -6.40
C GLU A 19 -11.47 5.48 -7.19
N LEU A 20 -10.36 5.17 -6.50
CA LEU A 20 -9.03 5.06 -7.08
C LEU A 20 -8.70 3.63 -7.49
N LYS A 21 -7.93 3.50 -8.56
CA LYS A 21 -7.46 2.20 -9.05
C LYS A 21 -6.23 1.75 -8.27
N PHE A 22 -6.33 0.63 -7.56
CA PHE A 22 -5.20 -0.03 -6.91
C PHE A 22 -4.94 -1.39 -7.57
N VAL A 23 -3.80 -1.53 -8.25
CA VAL A 23 -3.46 -2.75 -9.00
C VAL A 23 -2.02 -3.18 -8.77
N GLN A 24 -1.77 -4.48 -8.82
CA GLN A 24 -0.41 -5.01 -8.83
C GLN A 24 0.16 -4.87 -10.25
N VAL A 25 1.28 -4.15 -10.38
CA VAL A 25 1.92 -3.92 -11.69
C VAL A 25 2.97 -4.98 -11.98
N ARG A 26 3.85 -5.25 -11.00
CA ARG A 26 4.92 -6.23 -11.15
C ARG A 26 5.31 -6.83 -9.82
N GLU A 27 5.74 -8.08 -9.83
CA GLU A 27 6.39 -8.72 -8.70
C GLU A 27 7.87 -8.92 -9.02
N GLY A 28 8.75 -8.32 -8.22
CA GLY A 28 10.18 -8.60 -8.23
C GLY A 28 10.57 -9.58 -7.12
N ALA A 29 11.87 -9.87 -6.99
CA ALA A 29 12.37 -10.84 -6.01
C ALA A 29 12.03 -10.44 -4.56
N ASN A 30 12.33 -9.20 -4.16
CA ASN A 30 12.15 -8.72 -2.78
C ASN A 30 10.91 -7.83 -2.57
N HIS A 31 10.37 -7.24 -3.64
CA HIS A 31 9.27 -6.27 -3.57
C HIS A 31 8.23 -6.54 -4.66
N THR A 32 6.96 -6.37 -4.30
CA THR A 32 5.85 -6.25 -5.24
C THR A 32 5.54 -4.77 -5.44
N ILE A 33 5.47 -4.32 -6.69
CA ILE A 33 5.10 -2.95 -7.03
C ILE A 33 3.59 -2.91 -7.29
N PHE A 34 2.91 -2.09 -6.52
CA PHE A 34 1.52 -1.74 -6.74
C PHE A 34 1.44 -0.35 -7.36
N GLU A 35 0.42 -0.11 -8.16
CA GLU A 35 0.06 1.21 -8.66
C GLU A 35 -1.25 1.63 -8.01
N LEU A 36 -1.23 2.83 -7.42
CA LEU A 36 -2.40 3.52 -6.90
C LEU A 36 -2.64 4.76 -7.76
N ASP A 37 -3.52 4.64 -8.75
CA ASP A 37 -3.93 5.75 -9.61
C ASP A 37 -2.73 6.53 -10.21
N GLY A 38 -1.77 5.77 -10.74
CA GLY A 38 -0.51 6.27 -11.31
C GLY A 38 0.64 6.46 -10.31
N VAL A 39 0.44 6.27 -9.00
CA VAL A 39 1.51 6.29 -7.99
C VAL A 39 2.06 4.88 -7.77
N MET A 40 3.36 4.70 -7.98
CA MET A 40 4.02 3.41 -7.75
C MET A 40 4.41 3.23 -6.28
N ILE A 41 3.96 2.13 -5.69
CA ILE A 41 4.12 1.80 -4.27
C ILE A 41 4.85 0.46 -4.14
N PRO A 42 6.16 0.45 -3.82
CA PRO A 42 6.90 -0.77 -3.56
C PRO A 42 6.53 -1.33 -2.17
N ILE A 43 6.00 -2.54 -2.13
CA ILE A 43 5.69 -3.28 -0.90
C ILE A 43 6.57 -4.53 -0.82
N ALA A 44 7.35 -4.64 0.25
CA ALA A 44 8.21 -5.80 0.50
C ALA A 44 7.40 -7.11 0.53
N ARG A 45 7.98 -8.20 0.04
CA ARG A 45 7.33 -9.52 -0.05
C ARG A 45 7.23 -10.27 1.28
N HIS A 46 7.68 -9.65 2.37
CA HIS A 46 7.73 -10.25 3.68
C HIS A 46 6.30 -10.47 4.21
N ARG A 47 6.07 -11.58 4.91
CA ARG A 47 4.74 -11.91 5.48
C ARG A 47 4.31 -10.87 6.53
N GLU A 48 5.27 -10.41 7.32
CA GLU A 48 5.11 -9.38 8.33
C GLU A 48 5.94 -8.17 7.94
N LEU A 49 5.28 -7.02 7.92
CA LEU A 49 5.90 -5.73 7.68
C LEU A 49 6.20 -5.11 9.05
N GLY A 50 7.37 -4.48 9.19
CA GLY A 50 7.64 -3.66 10.36
C GLY A 50 6.60 -2.54 10.47
N GLN A 51 6.19 -2.17 11.68
CA GLN A 51 5.19 -1.11 11.91
C GLN A 51 5.58 0.18 11.17
N ARG A 52 6.83 0.62 11.36
CA ARG A 52 7.40 1.79 10.67
C ARG A 52 7.33 1.67 9.14
N TYR A 53 7.60 0.48 8.60
CA TYR A 53 7.54 0.26 7.15
C TYR A 53 6.11 0.36 6.63
N ALA A 54 5.15 -0.25 7.32
CA ALA A 54 3.74 -0.13 6.94
C ALA A 54 3.27 1.34 6.99
N GLU A 55 3.68 2.10 8.00
CA GLU A 55 3.40 3.54 8.07
C GLU A 55 4.03 4.32 6.91
N THR A 56 5.26 3.99 6.50
CA THR A 56 5.90 4.58 5.31
C THR A 56 5.14 4.24 4.03
N VAL A 57 4.64 3.01 3.90
CA VAL A 57 3.78 2.63 2.77
C VAL A 57 2.47 3.44 2.78
N TYR A 58 1.83 3.60 3.93
CA TYR A 58 0.60 4.39 4.03
C TYR A 58 0.80 5.86 3.69
N LYS A 59 1.93 6.45 4.14
CA LYS A 59 2.32 7.82 3.78
C LYS A 59 2.56 7.98 2.28
N GLN A 60 3.10 6.98 1.59
CA GLN A 60 3.21 7.04 0.12
C GLN A 60 1.84 7.07 -0.57
N CYS A 61 0.83 6.43 0.03
CA CYS A 61 -0.54 6.49 -0.48
C CYS A 61 -1.25 7.81 -0.14
N GLU A 62 -0.73 8.60 0.81
CA GLU A 62 -1.34 9.86 1.28
C GLU A 62 -1.54 10.87 0.15
N THR A 63 -0.63 10.88 -0.83
CA THR A 63 -0.73 11.74 -2.02
C THR A 63 -2.05 11.56 -2.78
N LYS A 64 -2.64 10.37 -2.73
CA LYS A 64 -3.88 10.03 -3.44
C LYS A 64 -5.08 9.82 -2.51
N LEU A 65 -4.87 9.17 -1.37
CA LEU A 65 -5.92 8.85 -0.39
C LEU A 65 -6.20 9.96 0.62
N GLY A 66 -5.37 11.01 0.65
CA GLY A 66 -5.48 12.13 1.58
C GLY A 66 -4.78 11.88 2.92
N GLY A 67 -4.49 12.99 3.62
CA GLY A 67 -3.78 13.02 4.91
C GLY A 67 -4.34 12.05 5.95
N GLY A 68 -3.50 11.15 6.48
CA GLY A 68 -3.87 10.32 7.63
C GLY A 68 -5.01 9.31 7.41
N TRP A 69 -5.31 8.94 6.16
CA TRP A 69 -6.39 8.00 5.78
C TRP A 69 -6.34 6.63 6.48
N TRP A 70 -5.16 6.24 7.01
CA TRP A 70 -4.94 4.94 7.65
C TRP A 70 -5.14 4.97 9.17
N ARG A 71 -5.49 6.11 9.77
CA ARG A 71 -5.87 6.18 11.19
C ARG A 71 -7.23 5.54 11.45
#